data_AF-A0A1R3T2E9-F1
#
_entry.id   AF-A0A1R3T2E9-F1
#
_cell.length_a   1.000
_cell.length_b   1.000
_cell.length_c   1.000
_cell.angle_alpha   90.00
_cell.angle_beta   90.00
_cell.angle_gamma   90.00
#
_symmetry.space_group_name_H-M   'P 1'
#
loop_
_entity.id
_entity.type
_entity.pdbx_description
1 polymer ?
#
loop_
_entity_poly.entity_id
_entity_poly.type
_entity_poly.pdbx_seq_one_letter_code
_entity_poly.pdbx_strand_id
1 'polypeptide(L)'
;MWTLQQFEEIFDRYQSSGLRIKEFCRNESIVESRFYYWQKRLQEHNYRTARESGFVPIVFTGSNSLPANKAVHQKPIPVHVDPIPGNFLEIVYPNGVKVRVPIGTDPTQLRSLILLTQ
;
A
#
# COMPACT_ATOMS: atom_id res chain seq x y z
N MET A 1 9.50 -25.20 14.85
CA MET A 1 9.28 -24.43 13.60
C MET A 1 8.13 -23.45 13.85
N TRP A 2 8.19 -22.22 13.33
CA TRP A 2 7.04 -21.31 13.40
C TRP A 2 6.00 -21.65 12.33
N THR A 3 4.74 -21.33 12.57
CA THR A 3 3.69 -21.25 11.55
C THR A 3 3.54 -19.81 11.05
N LEU A 4 2.81 -19.60 9.94
CA LEU A 4 2.51 -18.25 9.46
C LEU A 4 1.77 -17.42 10.52
N GLN A 5 0.74 -17.99 11.14
CA GLN A 5 -0.04 -17.34 12.20
C GLN A 5 0.83 -16.94 13.41
N GLN A 6 1.74 -17.82 13.84
CA GLN A 6 2.67 -17.50 14.93
C GLN A 6 3.61 -16.35 14.57
N PHE A 7 4.02 -16.26 13.30
CA PHE A 7 4.84 -15.14 12.86
C PHE A 7 4.03 -13.85 12.72
N GLU A 8 2.76 -13.90 12.33
CA GLU A 8 1.88 -12.72 12.31
C GLU A 8 1.76 -12.09 13.69
N GLU A 9 1.58 -12.89 14.75
CA GLU A 9 1.56 -12.38 16.13
C GLU A 9 2.88 -11.72 16.54
N ILE A 10 4.01 -12.28 16.10
CA ILE A 10 5.34 -11.68 16.34
C ILE A 10 5.48 -10.37 15.56
N PHE A 11 4.99 -10.34 14.32
CA PHE A 11 5.06 -9.18 13.45
C PHE A 11 4.16 -8.04 13.95
N ASP A 12 2.99 -8.35 14.50
CA ASP A 12 2.09 -7.40 15.17
C ASP A 12 2.75 -6.78 16.41
N ARG A 13 3.39 -7.59 17.25
CA ARG A 13 4.20 -7.09 18.37
C ARG A 13 5.35 -6.20 17.91
N TYR A 14 6.01 -6.56 16.81
CA TYR A 14 7.04 -5.72 16.20
C TYR A 14 6.46 -4.37 15.75
N GLN A 15 5.34 -4.36 15.02
CA GLN A 15 4.70 -3.12 14.56
C GLN A 15 4.27 -2.24 15.74
N SER A 16 3.71 -2.84 16.79
CA SER A 16 3.32 -2.14 18.02
C SER A 16 4.50 -1.61 18.83
N SER A 17 5.67 -2.25 18.74
CA SER A 17 6.86 -1.85 19.49
C SER A 17 7.49 -0.55 19.00
N GLY A 18 7.32 -0.21 17.71
CA GLY A 18 8.00 0.94 17.09
C GLY A 18 9.54 0.85 17.08
N LEU A 19 10.12 -0.29 17.47
CA LEU A 19 11.55 -0.52 17.49
C LEU A 19 12.07 -0.85 16.09
N ARG A 20 13.38 -0.70 15.86
CA ARG A 20 13.99 -1.26 14.65
C ARG A 20 14.01 -2.78 14.74
N ILE A 21 13.93 -3.47 13.60
CA ILE A 21 13.95 -4.95 13.52
C ILE A 21 15.09 -5.56 14.34
N LYS A 22 16.30 -4.99 14.28
CA LYS A 22 17.47 -5.47 15.03
C LYS A 22 17.27 -5.40 16.55
N GLU A 23 16.69 -4.29 17.02
CA GLU A 23 16.45 -4.07 18.44
C GLU A 23 15.32 -4.97 18.95
N PHE A 24 14.26 -5.14 18.17
CA PHE A 24 13.18 -6.08 18.44
C PHE A 24 13.70 -7.53 18.49
N CYS A 25 14.47 -7.95 17.48
CA CYS A 25 15.06 -9.30 17.43
C CYS A 25 15.96 -9.55 18.64
N ARG A 26 16.75 -8.56 19.05
CA ARG A 26 17.59 -8.66 20.26
C ARG A 26 16.74 -8.78 21.54
N ASN A 27 15.67 -8.01 21.67
CA ASN A 27 14.80 -8.03 22.86
C ASN A 27 14.04 -9.37 23.00
N GLU A 28 13.47 -9.85 21.91
CA GLU A 28 12.67 -11.09 21.86
C GLU A 28 13.54 -12.36 21.73
N SER A 29 14.87 -12.23 21.74
CA SER A 29 15.81 -13.33 21.50
C SER A 29 15.53 -14.10 20.18
N ILE A 30 15.14 -13.36 19.15
CA ILE A 30 14.86 -13.87 17.81
C ILE A 30 16.11 -13.69 16.95
N VAL A 31 16.49 -14.73 16.22
CA VAL A 31 17.56 -14.63 15.22
C VAL A 31 17.10 -13.78 14.04
N GLU A 32 17.83 -12.72 13.70
CA GLU A 32 17.47 -11.78 12.61
C GLU A 32 17.19 -12.50 11.27
N SER A 33 18.03 -13.47 10.90
CA SER A 33 17.87 -14.23 9.65
C SER A 33 16.53 -14.97 9.59
N ARG A 34 16.06 -15.50 10.72
CA ARG A 34 14.77 -16.16 10.84
C ARG A 34 13.63 -15.15 10.73
N PHE A 35 13.76 -13.97 11.33
CA PHE A 35 12.77 -12.91 11.19
C PHE A 35 12.61 -12.48 9.73
N TYR A 36 13.72 -12.17 9.04
CA TYR A 36 13.66 -11.79 7.62
C TYR A 36 13.11 -12.89 6.72
N TYR A 37 13.47 -14.15 6.99
CA TYR A 37 12.92 -15.30 6.28
C TYR A 37 11.39 -15.34 6.37
N TRP A 38 10.84 -15.18 7.58
CA TRP A 38 9.40 -15.22 7.79
C TRP A 38 8.68 -13.98 7.27
N GLN A 39 9.31 -12.80 7.36
CA GLN A 39 8.78 -11.57 6.75
C GLN A 39 8.60 -11.74 5.24
N LYS A 40 9.60 -12.32 4.56
CA LYS A 40 9.50 -12.63 3.13
C LYS A 40 8.37 -13.62 2.85
N ARG A 41 8.26 -14.70 3.64
CA ARG A 41 7.17 -15.69 3.48
C ARG A 41 5.78 -15.07 3.68
N LEU A 42 5.63 -14.16 4.64
CA LEU A 42 4.38 -13.45 4.88
C LEU A 42 4.03 -12.55 3.68
N GLN A 43 5.01 -11.86 3.11
CA GLN A 43 4.81 -11.06 1.91
C GLN A 43 4.42 -11.92 0.70
N GLU A 44 5.07 -13.07 0.50
CA GLU A 44 4.75 -14.01 -0.58
C GLU A 44 3.34 -14.58 -0.41
N HIS A 45 2.94 -14.93 0.82
CA HIS A 45 1.59 -15.39 1.13
C HIS A 45 0.55 -14.31 0.76
N ASN A 46 0.75 -13.08 1.24
CA ASN A 46 -0.13 -11.95 0.92
C ASN A 46 -0.19 -11.67 -0.58
N TYR A 47 0.93 -11.74 -1.29
CA TYR A 47 0.96 -11.54 -2.75
C TYR A 47 0.15 -12.63 -3.49
N ARG A 48 0.23 -13.89 -3.07
CA ARG A 48 -0.54 -14.98 -3.67
C ARG A 48 -2.04 -14.80 -3.42
N THR A 49 -2.44 -14.53 -2.18
CA THR A 49 -3.84 -14.27 -1.82
C THR A 49 -4.40 -13.04 -2.54
N ALA A 50 -3.60 -11.98 -2.67
CA ALA A 50 -3.96 -10.76 -3.39
C ALA A 50 -4.15 -11.01 -4.90
N ARG A 51 -3.26 -11.81 -5.50
CA ARG A 51 -3.37 -12.22 -6.92
C ARG A 51 -4.62 -13.06 -7.19
N GLU A 52 -4.98 -13.96 -6.28
CA GLU A 52 -6.22 -14.74 -6.36
C GLU A 52 -7.46 -13.84 -6.24
N SER A 53 -7.36 -12.75 -5.48
CA SER A 53 -8.44 -11.77 -5.30
C SER A 53 -8.52 -10.73 -6.41
N GLY A 54 -7.58 -10.72 -7.37
CA GLY A 54 -7.53 -9.74 -8.47
C GLY A 54 -7.09 -8.33 -8.06
N PHE A 55 -6.75 -8.10 -6.79
CA PHE A 55 -6.27 -6.82 -6.27
C PHE A 55 -4.77 -6.89 -6.01
N VAL A 56 -3.98 -6.01 -6.63
CA VAL A 56 -2.53 -5.91 -6.36
C VAL A 56 -2.30 -4.72 -5.43
N PRO A 57 -1.92 -4.93 -4.15
CA PRO A 57 -1.64 -3.84 -3.23
C PRO A 57 -0.34 -3.11 -3.66
N ILE A 58 -0.43 -1.80 -3.87
CA ILE A 58 0.71 -0.93 -4.11
C ILE A 58 1.39 -0.67 -2.76
N VAL A 59 2.56 -1.24 -2.55
CA VAL A 59 3.36 -1.02 -1.33
C VAL A 59 4.23 0.21 -1.52
N PHE A 60 3.96 1.28 -0.78
CA PHE A 60 4.84 2.45 -0.74
C PHE A 60 6.04 2.16 0.17
N THR A 61 7.17 1.71 -0.39
CA THR A 61 8.42 1.60 0.38
C THR A 61 9.02 3.00 0.54
N GLY A 62 8.66 3.66 1.64
CA GLY A 62 9.30 4.90 2.09
C GLY A 62 10.76 4.67 2.49
N SER A 63 11.66 5.27 1.71
CA SER A 63 13.05 5.66 2.01
C SER A 63 14.01 4.60 2.59
N ASN A 64 14.95 4.13 1.77
CA ASN A 64 16.35 4.55 1.87
C ASN A 64 17.20 4.02 0.69
N SER A 65 17.91 4.97 0.06
CA SER A 65 19.04 4.87 -0.88
C SER A 65 18.86 4.18 -2.24
N LEU A 66 18.91 5.01 -3.29
CA LEU A 66 19.38 4.68 -4.65
C LEU A 66 20.71 3.89 -4.62
N PRO A 67 20.99 3.11 -5.67
CA PRO A 67 22.08 3.53 -6.54
C PRO A 67 21.67 3.62 -8.02
N ALA A 68 22.38 4.50 -8.70
CA ALA A 68 22.22 4.89 -10.08
C ALA A 68 22.48 3.78 -11.11
N ASN A 69 22.02 4.06 -12.34
CA ASN A 69 22.38 3.48 -13.64
C ASN A 69 21.80 2.11 -14.00
N LYS A 70 20.71 2.12 -14.80
CA LYS A 70 20.77 1.76 -16.23
C LYS A 70 19.77 2.61 -17.02
N ALA A 71 20.29 3.37 -17.98
CA ALA A 71 19.51 4.05 -19.00
C ALA A 71 18.76 3.01 -19.85
N VAL A 72 17.43 3.07 -19.87
CA VAL A 72 16.63 2.44 -20.91
C VAL A 72 15.70 3.49 -21.45
N HIS A 73 15.91 3.82 -22.72
CA HIS A 73 15.06 4.70 -23.51
C HIS A 73 13.62 4.19 -23.48
N GLN A 74 12.73 4.90 -22.79
CA GLN A 74 11.30 4.77 -23.01
C GLN A 74 10.73 6.16 -23.30
N LYS A 75 10.39 6.30 -24.58
CA LYS A 75 9.49 7.24 -25.26
C LYS A 75 8.76 8.24 -24.34
N PRO A 76 8.77 9.55 -24.63
CA PRO A 76 8.07 10.54 -23.82
C PRO A 76 6.56 10.28 -23.88
N ILE A 77 6.00 9.85 -22.76
CA ILE A 77 4.57 9.89 -22.50
C ILE A 77 4.24 11.36 -22.22
N PRO A 78 3.21 11.96 -22.85
CA PRO A 78 2.84 13.34 -22.57
C PRO A 78 2.57 13.50 -21.09
N VAL A 79 3.38 14.35 -20.45
CA VAL A 79 3.16 14.86 -19.11
C VAL A 79 1.83 15.61 -19.16
N HIS A 80 0.74 14.98 -18.70
CA HIS A 80 -0.41 15.75 -18.28
C HIS A 80 -0.01 16.41 -16.97
N VAL A 81 0.39 17.67 -17.09
CA VAL A 81 0.52 18.60 -15.98
C VAL A 81 -0.90 18.75 -15.44
N ASP A 82 -1.26 17.98 -14.42
CA ASP A 82 -2.39 18.34 -13.56
C ASP A 82 -1.84 19.33 -12.52
N PRO A 83 -2.24 20.62 -12.60
CA PRO A 83 -1.89 21.61 -11.60
C PRO A 83 -2.85 21.48 -10.40
N ILE A 84 -2.34 21.83 -9.22
CA ILE A 84 -3.06 22.15 -7.96
C ILE A 84 -3.27 20.95 -7.01
N PRO A 85 -2.52 20.91 -5.88
CA PRO A 85 -2.87 20.05 -4.77
C PRO A 85 -4.10 20.63 -4.04
N GLY A 86 -5.09 19.78 -3.81
CA GLY A 86 -6.04 19.94 -2.71
C GLY A 86 -7.24 20.84 -3.00
N ASN A 87 -8.36 20.22 -3.40
CA ASN A 87 -9.67 20.40 -2.77
C ASN A 87 -10.74 19.60 -3.52
N PHE A 88 -10.59 18.28 -3.67
CA PHE A 88 -11.63 17.43 -4.22
C PHE A 88 -11.64 16.05 -3.54
N LEU A 89 -12.84 15.47 -3.44
CA LEU A 89 -13.08 14.08 -3.09
C LEU A 89 -13.11 13.24 -4.39
N GLU A 90 -12.37 12.14 -4.43
CA GLU A 90 -12.32 11.24 -5.59
C GLU A 90 -12.84 9.84 -5.22
N ILE A 91 -13.77 9.30 -6.03
CA ILE A 91 -14.26 7.93 -5.96
C ILE A 91 -13.78 7.19 -7.21
N VAL A 92 -13.09 6.07 -7.03
CA VAL A 92 -12.55 5.25 -8.13
C VAL A 92 -13.26 3.90 -8.17
N TYR A 93 -13.90 3.60 -9.31
CA TYR A 93 -14.59 2.33 -9.54
C TYR A 93 -13.66 1.27 -10.17
N PRO A 94 -13.92 -0.03 -9.96
CA PRO A 94 -13.11 -1.11 -10.54
C PRO A 94 -13.05 -1.12 -12.07
N ASN A 95 -14.07 -0.57 -12.73
CA ASN A 95 -14.12 -0.40 -14.19
C ASN A 95 -13.27 0.79 -14.70
N GLY A 96 -12.55 1.47 -13.81
CA GLY A 96 -11.70 2.61 -14.14
C GLY A 96 -12.43 3.96 -14.20
N VAL A 97 -13.74 4.00 -13.99
CA VAL A 97 -14.48 5.26 -13.87
C VAL A 97 -14.06 5.98 -12.60
N LYS A 98 -13.79 7.28 -12.71
CA LYS A 98 -13.43 8.14 -11.58
C LYS A 98 -14.42 9.28 -11.47
N VAL A 99 -14.99 9.46 -10.29
CA VAL A 99 -15.88 10.57 -9.96
C VAL A 99 -15.12 11.52 -9.05
N ARG A 100 -15.00 12.79 -9.46
CA ARG A 100 -14.33 13.84 -8.71
C ARG A 100 -15.33 14.90 -8.30
N VAL A 101 -15.35 15.25 -7.01
CA VAL A 101 -16.25 16.25 -6.44
C VAL A 101 -15.43 17.31 -5.72
N PRO A 102 -15.49 18.59 -6.11
CA PRO A 102 -14.81 19.67 -5.39
C PRO A 102 -15.25 19.78 -3.91
N ILE A 103 -14.29 20.04 -3.02
CA ILE A 103 -14.56 20.35 -1.61
C ILE A 103 -15.18 21.75 -1.57
N GLY A 104 -16.47 21.80 -1.28
CA GLY A 104 -17.32 23.00 -1.43
C GLY A 104 -18.56 22.77 -2.29
N THR A 105 -18.67 21.61 -2.95
CA THR A 105 -19.92 21.22 -3.62
C THR A 105 -21.05 21.07 -2.61
N ASP A 106 -22.19 21.69 -2.94
CA ASP A 106 -23.41 21.58 -2.14
C ASP A 106 -23.89 20.11 -2.03
N PRO A 107 -24.08 19.57 -0.82
CA PRO A 107 -24.50 18.17 -0.63
C PRO A 107 -25.87 17.85 -1.23
N THR A 108 -26.76 18.83 -1.35
CA THR A 108 -28.11 18.64 -1.90
C THR A 108 -28.05 18.45 -3.40
N GLN A 109 -27.24 19.27 -4.08
CA GLN A 109 -26.96 19.10 -5.51
C GLN A 109 -26.28 17.76 -5.78
N LEU A 110 -25.29 17.37 -4.96
CA LEU A 110 -24.62 16.08 -5.10
C LEU A 110 -25.60 14.90 -4.94
N ARG A 111 -26.49 14.95 -3.95
CA ARG A 111 -27.53 13.92 -3.75
C ARG A 111 -28.48 13.80 -4.94
N SER A 112 -28.83 14.91 -5.61
CA SER A 112 -29.70 14.85 -6.80
C SER A 112 -29.06 14.11 -7.99
N LEU A 113 -27.72 14.06 -8.04
CA LEU A 113 -26.96 13.40 -9.11
C LEU A 113 -26.66 11.93 -8.80
N ILE A 114 -26.67 11.55 -7.52
CA ILE A 114 -26.41 10.18 -7.07
C ILE A 114 -27.75 9.47 -6.88
N LEU A 115 -28.18 8.74 -7.90
CA LEU A 115 -29.29 7.80 -7.78
C LEU A 115 -28.81 6.59 -6.99
N LEU A 116 -29.16 6.53 -5.70
CA LEU A 116 -29.05 5.29 -4.92
C LEU A 116 -30.09 4.33 -5.48
N THR A 117 -29.65 3.38 -6.30
CA THR A 117 -30.48 2.25 -6.72
C THR A 117 -30.81 1.44 -5.48
N GLN A 118 -32.11 1.40 -5.13
CA GLN A 118 -32.66 0.57 -4.05
C GLN A 118 -32.58 -0.91 -4.38
#